data_AF-M7X078-F1
#
_entry.id   AF-M7X078-F1
#
_cell.length_a   1.000
_cell.length_b   1.000
_cell.length_c   1.000
_cell.angle_alpha   90.00
_cell.angle_beta   90.00
_cell.angle_gamma   90.00
#
_symmetry.space_group_name_H-M   'P 1'
#
loop_
_entity.id
_entity.type
_entity.pdbx_description
1 polymer ?
#
loop_
_entity_poly.entity_id
_entity_poly.type
_entity_poly.pdbx_seq_one_letter_code
_entity_poly.pdbx_strand_id
1 'polypeptide(L)'
;MSFNGSFNKHYIPVYPPHIKKEGGNKKIKRKNGTNEIQKSQLVLRDFLNYITSEQAIFIGLLSLEAKVIIGKPLKRSSVTRQYLRVISIEFDDGRVIECENEVEAKCIEKKKNDIKNGVSEKTAIRRFKTNKRTESTNILISFLKKMGYNFQSRLTEGKKDTSKLETVYKICKNNIELMDSNQIDQIGEQINKFLFNLVSSVVDPVVISNNEQIKKLLLPVIKKD
;
A
#
# COMPACT_ATOMS: atom_id res chain seq x y z
N MET A 1 25.11 -12.22 19.69
CA MET A 1 24.13 -13.29 19.40
C MET A 1 23.70 -13.16 17.95
N SER A 2 24.27 -14.01 17.12
CA SER A 2 24.18 -13.93 15.66
C SER A 2 22.92 -14.65 15.19
N PHE A 3 21.95 -13.91 14.64
CA PHE A 3 20.80 -14.50 13.97
C PHE A 3 21.22 -14.95 12.57
N ASN A 4 21.72 -16.19 12.46
CA ASN A 4 21.85 -16.90 11.20
C ASN A 4 20.48 -17.46 10.81
N GLY A 5 19.69 -16.64 10.13
CA GLY A 5 18.51 -17.07 9.39
C GLY A 5 18.74 -16.80 7.92
N SER A 6 18.96 -17.86 7.14
CA SER A 6 18.92 -17.80 5.67
C SER A 6 17.55 -17.26 5.26
N PHE A 7 17.49 -15.98 4.88
CA PHE A 7 16.28 -15.35 4.37
C PHE A 7 15.97 -15.93 2.99
N ASN A 8 14.95 -16.77 2.96
CA ASN A 8 14.44 -17.41 1.76
C ASN A 8 14.06 -16.33 0.72
N LYS A 9 14.50 -16.51 -0.53
CA LYS A 9 14.31 -15.54 -1.63
C LYS A 9 12.81 -15.21 -1.82
N HIS A 10 12.48 -13.92 -1.79
CA HIS A 10 11.16 -13.28 -2.03
C HIS A 10 10.09 -13.51 -0.93
N TYR A 11 10.12 -12.71 0.15
CA TYR A 11 8.99 -12.61 1.08
C TYR A 11 7.98 -11.56 0.55
N ILE A 12 6.82 -12.03 0.11
CA ILE A 12 5.65 -11.19 -0.18
C ILE A 12 4.57 -11.61 0.84
N PRO A 13 4.18 -10.75 1.79
CA PRO A 13 3.08 -11.08 2.69
C PRO A 13 1.79 -11.20 1.87
N VAL A 14 1.14 -12.37 1.93
CA VAL A 14 -0.11 -12.64 1.20
C VAL A 14 -1.30 -12.21 2.07
N TYR A 15 -2.19 -11.38 1.52
CA TYR A 15 -3.39 -10.92 2.21
C TYR A 15 -4.67 -11.63 1.79
N PRO A 16 -5.53 -11.98 2.76
CA PRO A 16 -5.21 -12.67 4.01
C PRO A 16 -5.13 -14.19 3.77
N PRO A 17 -4.42 -14.98 4.61
CA PRO A 17 -4.58 -16.42 4.56
C PRO A 17 -6.01 -16.75 4.99
N HIS A 18 -6.83 -17.23 4.07
CA HIS A 18 -7.94 -18.08 4.45
C HIS A 18 -7.31 -19.27 5.19
N ILE A 19 -7.42 -19.31 6.52
CA ILE A 19 -7.18 -20.55 7.26
C ILE A 19 -8.26 -21.51 6.75
N LYS A 20 -7.90 -22.35 5.78
CA LYS A 20 -8.76 -23.45 5.35
C LYS A 20 -8.97 -24.30 6.60
N LYS A 21 -10.17 -24.26 7.17
CA LYS A 21 -10.61 -25.32 8.07
C LYS A 21 -10.67 -26.56 7.19
N GLU A 22 -9.65 -27.41 7.25
CA GLU A 22 -9.73 -28.72 6.63
C GLU A 22 -10.96 -29.43 7.22
N GLY A 23 -11.88 -29.79 6.32
CA GLY A 23 -13.05 -30.55 6.65
C GLY A 23 -12.61 -31.90 7.21
N GLY A 24 -12.70 -32.04 8.51
CA GLY A 24 -12.37 -33.27 9.21
C GLY A 24 -13.13 -33.29 10.52
N ASN A 25 -14.23 -34.04 10.54
CA ASN A 25 -15.10 -34.22 11.67
C ASN A 25 -14.35 -34.99 12.79
N LYS A 26 -13.54 -34.31 13.60
CA LYS A 26 -13.01 -34.84 14.87
C LYS A 26 -13.03 -33.74 15.93
N LYS A 27 -13.63 -34.04 17.08
CA LYS A 27 -13.64 -33.20 18.28
C LYS A 27 -12.19 -32.98 18.74
N ILE A 28 -11.53 -31.92 18.26
CA ILE A 28 -10.19 -31.52 18.71
C ILE A 28 -10.34 -30.58 19.92
N LYS A 29 -9.69 -30.96 21.02
CA LYS A 29 -9.64 -30.19 22.28
C LYS A 29 -9.11 -28.76 22.01
N ARG A 30 -9.82 -27.77 22.55
CA ARG A 30 -9.57 -26.31 22.42
C ARG A 30 -8.28 -25.82 23.13
N LYS A 31 -7.09 -26.27 22.70
CA LYS A 31 -5.80 -25.72 23.19
C LYS A 31 -5.03 -24.87 22.18
N ASN A 32 -5.41 -24.84 20.89
CA ASN A 32 -4.62 -24.21 19.82
C ASN A 32 -5.10 -22.81 19.36
N GLY A 33 -6.21 -22.29 19.89
CA GLY A 33 -6.85 -21.07 19.35
C GLY A 33 -6.04 -19.77 19.53
N THR A 34 -5.29 -19.63 20.61
CA THR A 34 -4.56 -18.39 20.94
C THR A 34 -3.36 -18.15 20.02
N ASN A 35 -2.60 -19.21 19.71
CA ASN A 35 -1.42 -19.13 18.85
C ASN A 35 -1.79 -18.85 17.39
N GLU A 36 -2.90 -19.41 16.90
CA GLU A 36 -3.38 -19.17 15.54
C GLU A 36 -3.87 -17.73 15.34
N ILE A 37 -4.61 -17.18 16.32
CA ILE A 37 -5.06 -15.79 16.30
C ILE A 37 -3.85 -14.85 16.29
N GLN A 38 -2.87 -15.07 17.16
CA GLN A 38 -1.66 -14.25 17.23
C GLN A 38 -0.87 -14.28 15.91
N LYS A 39 -0.71 -15.47 15.33
CA LYS A 39 -0.06 -15.63 14.01
C LYS A 39 -0.81 -14.89 12.90
N SER A 40 -2.14 -14.95 12.88
CA SER A 40 -2.96 -14.25 11.88
C SER A 40 -2.85 -12.72 11.99
N GLN A 41 -2.77 -12.20 13.22
CA GLN A 41 -2.59 -10.76 13.47
C GLN A 41 -1.21 -10.28 13.03
N LEU A 42 -0.16 -11.07 13.25
CA LEU A 42 1.19 -10.77 12.79
C LEU A 42 1.26 -10.71 11.26
N VAL A 43 0.69 -11.71 10.57
CA VAL A 43 0.63 -11.74 9.10
C VAL A 43 -0.13 -10.52 8.55
N LEU A 44 -1.26 -10.16 9.16
CA LEU A 44 -2.03 -8.97 8.79
C LEU A 44 -1.20 -7.70 8.99
N ARG A 45 -0.51 -7.57 10.13
CA ARG A 45 0.35 -6.42 10.42
C ARG A 45 1.44 -6.29 9.39
N ASP A 46 2.16 -7.38 9.10
CA ASP A 46 3.29 -7.38 8.17
C ASP A 46 2.83 -7.06 6.75
N PHE A 47 1.66 -7.54 6.34
CA PHE A 47 1.03 -7.12 5.08
C PHE A 47 0.72 -5.62 5.03
N LEU A 48 0.05 -5.09 6.06
CA LEU A 48 -0.32 -3.66 6.08
C LEU A 48 0.93 -2.77 6.10
N ASN A 49 1.99 -3.23 6.76
CA ASN A 49 3.30 -2.58 6.77
C ASN A 49 3.95 -2.59 5.39
N TYR A 50 3.91 -3.71 4.69
CA TYR A 50 4.41 -3.83 3.32
C TYR A 50 3.68 -2.88 2.36
N ILE A 51 2.35 -2.88 2.37
CA ILE A 51 1.54 -1.97 1.53
C ILE A 51 1.84 -0.50 1.84
N THR A 52 2.16 -0.19 3.10
CA THR A 52 2.55 1.16 3.49
C THR A 52 3.95 1.53 3.00
N SER A 53 4.90 0.59 3.02
CA SER A 53 6.21 0.77 2.38
C SER A 53 6.09 0.96 0.88
N GLU A 54 5.26 0.14 0.22
CA GLU A 54 4.97 0.24 -1.20
C GLU A 54 4.40 1.61 -1.57
N GLN A 55 3.40 2.10 -0.81
CA GLN A 55 2.85 3.45 -0.99
C GLN A 55 3.96 4.52 -0.88
N ALA A 56 4.86 4.40 0.09
CA ALA A 56 5.93 5.36 0.29
C ALA A 56 6.93 5.36 -0.86
N ILE A 57 7.25 4.19 -1.43
CA ILE A 57 8.02 4.10 -2.68
C ILE A 57 7.31 4.85 -3.80
N PHE A 58 6.00 4.66 -3.96
CA PHE A 58 5.25 5.32 -5.05
C PHE A 58 5.25 6.83 -4.91
N ILE A 59 5.01 7.36 -3.71
CA ILE A 59 5.12 8.79 -3.42
C ILE A 59 6.54 9.28 -3.75
N GLY A 60 7.55 8.53 -3.33
CA GLY A 60 8.94 8.86 -3.59
C GLY A 60 9.26 8.95 -5.08
N LEU A 61 8.90 7.93 -5.86
CA LEU A 61 9.11 7.88 -7.31
C LEU A 61 8.35 9.01 -8.04
N LEU A 62 7.07 9.23 -7.69
CA LEU A 62 6.27 10.33 -8.25
C LEU A 62 6.91 11.68 -7.96
N SER A 63 7.43 11.87 -6.74
CA SER A 63 8.03 13.14 -6.34
C SER A 63 9.31 13.50 -7.09
N LEU A 64 9.93 12.56 -7.81
CA LEU A 64 11.10 12.84 -8.66
C LEU A 64 10.73 13.62 -9.93
N GLU A 65 9.47 13.54 -10.38
CA GLU A 65 9.01 14.09 -11.66
C GLU A 65 7.74 14.96 -11.50
N ALA A 66 7.20 15.09 -10.29
CA ALA A 66 6.01 15.86 -9.97
C ALA A 66 6.06 16.40 -8.54
N LYS A 67 5.18 17.34 -8.21
CA LYS A 67 4.92 17.74 -6.81
C LYS A 67 3.81 16.86 -6.25
N VAL A 68 4.10 16.13 -5.18
CA VAL A 68 3.13 15.30 -4.48
C VAL A 68 2.74 15.97 -3.18
N ILE A 69 1.46 16.31 -3.04
CA ILE A 69 0.93 16.95 -1.84
C ILE A 69 0.36 15.87 -0.94
N ILE A 70 0.92 15.74 0.26
CA ILE A 70 0.57 14.70 1.23
C ILE A 70 0.06 15.28 2.54
N GLY A 71 -0.83 14.53 3.19
CA GLY A 71 -1.42 14.90 4.48
C GLY A 71 -1.28 13.81 5.53
N LYS A 72 -1.53 14.20 6.78
CA LYS A 72 -1.54 13.30 7.94
C LYS A 72 -2.56 12.17 7.75
N PRO A 73 -2.29 10.95 8.23
CA PRO A 73 -3.33 9.92 8.31
C PRO A 73 -4.54 10.41 9.12
N LEU A 74 -5.77 10.15 8.65
CA LEU A 74 -6.99 10.46 9.41
C LEU A 74 -7.08 9.66 10.71
N LYS A 75 -6.46 8.48 10.74
CA LYS A 75 -6.39 7.61 11.91
C LYS A 75 -4.96 7.14 12.09
N ARG A 76 -4.41 7.39 13.28
CA ARG A 76 -3.08 6.90 13.64
C ARG A 76 -3.17 5.43 14.07
N SER A 77 -2.26 4.62 13.56
CA SER A 77 -2.05 3.25 14.04
C SER A 77 -0.96 3.21 15.12
N SER A 78 -1.10 2.39 16.16
CA SER A 78 -0.01 2.11 17.10
C SER A 78 0.77 0.85 16.73
N VAL A 79 0.22 0.02 15.83
CA VAL A 79 0.74 -1.34 15.54
C VAL A 79 1.36 -1.44 14.16
N THR A 80 0.89 -0.64 13.20
CA THR A 80 1.38 -0.64 11.81
C THR A 80 2.03 0.70 11.48
N ARG A 81 2.85 0.69 10.42
CA ARG A 81 3.31 1.90 9.73
C ARG A 81 2.10 2.75 9.30
N GLN A 82 2.33 4.05 9.14
CA GLN A 82 1.27 5.01 8.87
C GLN A 82 1.04 5.16 7.37
N TYR A 83 -0.16 4.81 6.93
CA TYR A 83 -0.57 5.05 5.55
C TYR A 83 -0.94 6.52 5.38
N LEU A 84 -0.21 7.22 4.51
CA LEU A 84 -0.33 8.67 4.34
C LEU A 84 -1.49 9.01 3.41
N ARG A 85 -2.03 10.22 3.54
CA ARG A 85 -3.00 10.73 2.56
C ARG A 85 -2.22 11.34 1.40
N VAL A 86 -2.51 10.93 0.17
CA VAL A 86 -2.03 11.63 -1.03
C VAL A 86 -3.18 12.49 -1.52
N ILE A 87 -3.06 13.80 -1.34
CA ILE A 87 -4.12 14.78 -1.59
C ILE A 87 -4.19 15.07 -3.07
N SER A 88 -3.07 15.50 -3.66
CA SER A 88 -2.97 15.81 -5.07
C SER A 88 -1.56 15.58 -5.62
N ILE A 89 -1.47 15.51 -6.95
CA ILE A 89 -0.23 15.47 -7.70
C ILE A 89 -0.28 16.61 -8.73
N GLU A 90 0.74 17.45 -8.74
CA GLU A 90 0.89 18.56 -9.70
C GLU A 90 2.09 18.29 -10.59
N PHE A 91 1.87 18.33 -11.90
CA PHE A 91 2.92 18.14 -12.91
C PHE A 91 3.43 19.50 -13.40
N ASP A 92 4.65 19.51 -13.96
CA ASP A 92 5.29 20.74 -14.43
C ASP A 92 4.54 21.41 -15.60
N ASP A 93 3.71 20.64 -16.33
CA ASP A 93 2.83 21.16 -17.38
C ASP A 93 1.55 21.83 -16.84
N GLY A 94 1.44 22.00 -15.53
CA GLY A 94 0.31 22.64 -14.86
C GLY A 94 -0.89 21.73 -14.62
N ARG A 95 -0.86 20.47 -15.06
CA ARG A 95 -1.93 19.51 -14.73
C ARG A 95 -1.92 19.20 -13.24
N VAL A 96 -3.11 19.23 -12.64
CA VAL A 96 -3.35 18.87 -11.24
C VAL A 96 -4.30 17.69 -11.18
N ILE A 97 -3.94 16.69 -10.39
CA ILE A 97 -4.74 15.51 -10.13
C ILE A 97 -5.11 15.49 -8.66
N GLU A 98 -6.38 15.73 -8.35
CA GLU A 98 -6.93 15.64 -7.00
C GLU A 98 -7.18 14.18 -6.61
N CYS A 99 -6.12 13.50 -6.18
CA CYS A 99 -6.12 12.07 -5.86
C CYS A 99 -7.21 11.67 -4.87
N GLU A 100 -7.46 12.46 -3.82
CA GLU A 100 -8.52 12.16 -2.85
C GLU A 100 -9.92 12.21 -3.46
N ASN A 101 -10.17 13.20 -4.33
CA ASN A 101 -11.45 13.37 -4.98
C ASN A 101 -11.70 12.23 -6.00
N GLU A 102 -10.67 11.82 -6.75
CA GLU A 102 -10.77 10.65 -7.63
C GLU A 102 -11.05 9.35 -6.86
N VAL A 103 -10.34 9.13 -5.74
CA VAL A 103 -10.54 7.96 -4.88
C VAL A 103 -11.93 7.95 -4.27
N GLU A 104 -12.40 9.11 -3.78
CA GLU A 104 -13.73 9.28 -3.23
C GLU A 104 -14.82 9.00 -4.27
N ALA A 105 -14.72 9.60 -5.46
CA ALA A 105 -15.66 9.38 -6.55
C ALA A 105 -15.78 7.89 -6.91
N LYS A 106 -14.65 7.20 -7.10
CA LYS A 106 -14.61 5.74 -7.36
C LYS A 106 -15.24 4.93 -6.23
N CYS A 107 -14.98 5.30 -4.98
CA CYS A 107 -15.54 4.59 -3.83
C CYS A 107 -17.05 4.83 -3.68
N ILE A 108 -17.54 6.05 -3.95
CA ILE A 108 -18.96 6.39 -3.93
C ILE A 108 -19.71 5.60 -5.01
N GLU A 109 -19.17 5.55 -6.23
CA GLU A 109 -19.76 4.78 -7.32
C GLU A 109 -19.89 3.30 -6.94
N LYS A 110 -18.83 2.70 -6.40
CA LYS A 110 -18.85 1.32 -5.90
C LYS A 110 -19.86 1.12 -4.77
N LYS A 111 -19.96 2.05 -3.82
CA LYS A 111 -20.97 1.99 -2.74
C LYS A 111 -22.39 2.00 -3.33
N LYS A 112 -22.67 2.86 -4.32
CA LYS A 112 -23.98 2.91 -4.99
C LYS A 112 -24.30 1.60 -5.69
N ASN A 113 -23.33 1.02 -6.41
CA ASN A 113 -23.49 -0.27 -7.07
C ASN A 113 -23.73 -1.42 -6.07
N ASP A 114 -23.01 -1.44 -4.95
CA ASP A 114 -23.22 -2.40 -3.86
C ASP A 114 -24.68 -2.36 -3.36
N ILE A 115 -25.19 -1.17 -3.05
CA ILE A 115 -26.58 -0.99 -2.56
C ILE A 115 -27.59 -1.41 -3.63
N LYS A 116 -27.37 -1.02 -4.90
CA LYS A 116 -28.22 -1.41 -6.03
C LYS A 116 -28.28 -2.93 -6.21
N ASN A 117 -27.18 -3.64 -5.92
CA ASN A 117 -27.07 -5.09 -6.02
C ASN A 117 -27.49 -5.83 -4.73
N GLY A 118 -28.18 -5.17 -3.80
CA GLY A 118 -28.76 -5.78 -2.59
C GLY A 118 -27.79 -5.93 -1.42
N VAL A 119 -26.61 -5.30 -1.45
CA VAL A 119 -25.71 -5.24 -0.28
C VAL A 119 -26.28 -4.26 0.74
N SER A 120 -26.38 -4.69 2.00
CA SER A 120 -26.84 -3.80 3.09
C SER A 120 -26.02 -2.52 3.17
N GLU A 121 -26.68 -1.39 3.46
CA GLU A 121 -26.01 -0.09 3.56
C GLU A 121 -24.85 -0.11 4.57
N LYS A 122 -25.03 -0.77 5.71
CA LYS A 122 -23.98 -0.96 6.72
C LYS A 122 -22.74 -1.64 6.13
N THR A 123 -22.94 -2.67 5.30
CA THR A 123 -21.83 -3.38 4.63
C THR A 123 -21.21 -2.55 3.51
N ALA A 124 -22.02 -1.82 2.75
CA ALA A 124 -21.55 -0.92 1.70
C ALA A 124 -20.69 0.23 2.28
N ILE A 125 -21.10 0.85 3.39
CA ILE A 125 -20.32 1.87 4.11
C ILE A 125 -19.01 1.29 4.65
N ARG A 126 -19.03 0.06 5.17
CA ARG A 126 -17.81 -0.61 5.62
C ARG A 126 -16.85 -0.85 4.46
N ARG A 127 -17.34 -1.35 3.32
CA ARG A 127 -16.55 -1.58 2.10
C ARG A 127 -16.00 -0.29 1.53
N PHE A 128 -16.79 0.79 1.49
CA PHE A 128 -16.34 2.12 1.09
C PHE A 128 -15.07 2.55 1.84
N LYS A 129 -15.05 2.40 3.17
CA LYS A 129 -13.87 2.76 3.99
C LYS A 129 -12.65 1.90 3.68
N THR A 130 -12.84 0.59 3.45
CA THR A 130 -11.74 -0.32 3.08
C THR A 130 -11.22 -0.01 1.68
N ASN A 131 -12.11 0.23 0.73
CA ASN A 131 -11.78 0.48 -0.67
C ASN A 131 -10.99 1.79 -0.83
N LYS A 132 -11.19 2.82 0.02
CA LYS A 132 -10.41 4.08 -0.08
C LYS A 132 -8.90 3.82 -0.12
N ARG A 133 -8.38 2.94 0.75
CA ARG A 133 -6.94 2.59 0.72
C ARG A 133 -6.57 1.87 -0.57
N THR A 134 -7.37 0.89 -0.98
CA THR A 134 -7.14 0.11 -2.21
C THR A 134 -7.11 0.99 -3.45
N GLU A 135 -8.11 1.85 -3.64
CA GLU A 135 -8.15 2.77 -4.78
C GLU A 135 -7.02 3.80 -4.70
N SER A 136 -6.68 4.29 -3.51
CA SER A 136 -5.54 5.21 -3.31
C SER A 136 -4.20 4.58 -3.64
N THR A 137 -4.01 3.27 -3.46
CA THR A 137 -2.77 2.61 -3.93
C THR A 137 -2.82 2.40 -5.45
N ASN A 138 -3.93 1.87 -5.97
CA ASN A 138 -4.06 1.54 -7.39
C ASN A 138 -3.95 2.77 -8.31
N ILE A 139 -4.41 3.94 -7.86
CA ILE A 139 -4.28 5.18 -8.63
C ILE A 139 -2.82 5.62 -8.77
N LEU A 140 -2.00 5.50 -7.70
CA LEU A 140 -0.57 5.83 -7.75
C LEU A 140 0.18 4.88 -8.70
N ILE A 141 -0.14 3.59 -8.65
CA ILE A 141 0.37 2.59 -9.60
C ILE A 141 0.03 3.00 -11.03
N SER A 142 -1.22 3.44 -11.27
CA SER A 142 -1.67 3.86 -12.60
C SER A 142 -0.91 5.08 -13.12
N PHE A 143 -0.56 6.04 -12.25
CA PHE A 143 0.26 7.19 -12.65
C PHE A 143 1.70 6.81 -12.94
N LEU A 144 2.32 5.99 -12.09
CA LEU A 144 3.67 5.50 -12.35
C LEU A 144 3.73 4.67 -13.65
N LYS A 145 2.71 3.86 -13.94
CA LYS A 145 2.59 3.15 -15.25
C LYS A 145 2.64 4.13 -16.43
N LYS A 146 1.91 5.25 -16.34
CA LYS A 146 1.93 6.31 -17.37
C LYS A 146 3.29 7.01 -17.49
N MET A 147 4.11 6.97 -16.44
CA MET A 147 5.47 7.53 -16.39
C MET A 147 6.56 6.50 -16.77
N GLY A 148 6.17 5.37 -17.37
CA GLY A 148 7.10 4.36 -17.89
C GLY A 148 7.58 3.33 -16.86
N TYR A 149 6.99 3.32 -15.65
CA TYR A 149 7.25 2.24 -14.70
C TYR A 149 6.42 1.00 -15.02
N ASN A 150 7.03 -0.17 -14.88
CA ASN A 150 6.39 -1.46 -15.02
C ASN A 150 6.43 -2.19 -13.69
N PHE A 151 5.39 -2.98 -13.40
CA PHE A 151 5.22 -3.63 -12.11
C PHE A 151 4.94 -5.12 -12.30
N GLN A 152 5.60 -5.97 -11.50
CA GLN A 152 5.10 -7.30 -11.23
C GLN A 152 4.34 -7.28 -9.92
N SER A 153 3.09 -7.72 -9.96
CA SER A 153 2.14 -7.54 -8.86
C SER A 153 1.22 -8.75 -8.70
N ARG A 154 0.62 -8.86 -7.51
CA ARG A 154 -0.46 -9.80 -7.21
C ARG A 154 -1.72 -9.03 -6.86
N LEU A 155 -2.86 -9.48 -7.37
CA LEU A 155 -4.15 -8.93 -6.97
C LEU A 155 -4.68 -9.70 -5.77
N THR A 156 -5.21 -8.99 -4.77
CA THR A 156 -5.90 -9.65 -3.65
C THR A 156 -7.06 -10.50 -4.16
N GLU A 157 -7.16 -11.71 -3.64
CA GLU A 157 -8.30 -12.60 -3.88
C GLU A 157 -9.55 -12.05 -3.16
N GLY A 158 -10.72 -12.21 -3.79
CA GLY A 158 -11.95 -11.66 -3.26
C GLY A 158 -13.16 -12.06 -4.10
N LYS A 159 -14.35 -11.74 -3.59
CA LYS A 159 -15.60 -11.98 -4.33
C LYS A 159 -15.59 -11.19 -5.64
N LYS A 160 -16.34 -11.70 -6.63
CA LYS A 160 -16.72 -10.92 -7.81
C LYS A 160 -17.30 -9.59 -7.29
N ASP A 161 -16.79 -8.46 -7.79
CA ASP A 161 -17.19 -7.09 -7.46
C ASP A 161 -16.55 -6.41 -6.23
N THR A 162 -15.57 -7.02 -5.55
CA THR A 162 -14.75 -6.29 -4.57
C THR A 162 -13.53 -5.63 -5.21
N SER A 163 -13.18 -4.41 -4.77
CA SER A 163 -11.93 -3.75 -5.14
C SER A 163 -10.75 -4.66 -4.82
N LYS A 164 -9.96 -4.96 -5.85
CA LYS A 164 -8.74 -5.74 -5.71
C LYS A 164 -7.56 -4.79 -5.53
N LEU A 165 -6.83 -4.99 -4.44
CA LEU A 165 -5.57 -4.30 -4.21
C LEU A 165 -4.49 -4.97 -5.05
N GLU A 166 -3.81 -4.17 -5.86
CA GLU A 166 -2.59 -4.55 -6.56
C GLU A 166 -1.42 -4.40 -5.59
N THR A 167 -0.82 -5.53 -5.19
CA THR A 167 0.37 -5.58 -4.34
C THR A 167 1.58 -5.81 -5.22
N VAL A 168 2.45 -4.81 -5.33
CA VAL A 168 3.62 -4.82 -6.19
C VAL A 168 4.79 -5.48 -5.46
N TYR A 169 5.45 -6.44 -6.10
CA TYR A 169 6.63 -7.11 -5.55
C TYR A 169 7.89 -6.92 -6.39
N LYS A 170 7.78 -6.28 -7.56
CA LYS A 170 8.92 -5.87 -8.37
C LYS A 170 8.59 -4.60 -9.15
N ILE A 171 9.50 -3.64 -9.15
CA ILE A 171 9.40 -2.38 -9.90
C ILE A 171 10.50 -2.34 -10.94
N CYS A 172 10.13 -2.08 -12.19
CA CYS A 172 11.02 -1.90 -13.32
C CYS A 172 10.77 -0.54 -14.00
N LYS A 173 11.77 -0.01 -14.71
CA LYS A 173 11.61 1.13 -15.63
C LYS A 173 12.47 0.88 -16.85
N ASN A 174 11.95 1.12 -18.06
CA ASN A 174 12.66 0.86 -19.32
C ASN A 174 13.27 -0.56 -19.40
N ASN A 175 12.53 -1.57 -18.95
CA ASN A 175 12.95 -2.99 -18.86
C ASN A 175 14.10 -3.30 -17.87
N ILE A 176 14.57 -2.33 -17.10
CA ILE A 176 15.57 -2.52 -16.05
C ILE A 176 14.85 -2.74 -14.71
N GLU A 177 15.26 -3.77 -13.98
CA GLU A 177 14.76 -4.03 -12.63
C GLU A 177 15.36 -3.03 -11.64
N LEU A 178 14.51 -2.18 -11.07
CA LEU A 178 14.92 -1.20 -10.07
C LEU A 178 14.93 -1.85 -8.68
N MET A 179 13.79 -2.41 -8.28
CA MET A 179 13.55 -2.88 -6.92
C MET A 179 12.82 -4.22 -6.88
N ASP A 180 13.26 -5.12 -6.01
CA ASP A 180 12.53 -6.31 -5.59
C ASP A 180 11.68 -6.06 -4.33
N SER A 181 10.97 -7.09 -3.85
CA SER A 181 10.09 -6.99 -2.70
C SER A 181 10.81 -6.60 -1.40
N ASN A 182 12.05 -7.05 -1.20
CA ASN A 182 12.81 -6.73 0.00
C ASN A 182 13.25 -5.27 -0.03
N GLN A 183 13.70 -4.80 -1.20
CA GLN A 183 14.09 -3.41 -1.41
C GLN A 183 12.90 -2.47 -1.27
N ILE A 184 11.72 -2.85 -1.80
CA ILE A 184 10.47 -2.11 -1.61
C ILE A 184 10.15 -1.95 -0.13
N ASP A 185 10.25 -3.01 0.67
CA ASP A 185 9.92 -2.93 2.10
C ASP A 185 10.94 -2.08 2.88
N GLN A 186 12.24 -2.34 2.70
CA GLN A 186 13.31 -1.68 3.46
C GLN A 186 13.46 -0.19 3.12
N ILE A 187 13.43 0.15 1.84
CA ILE A 187 13.54 1.55 1.38
C ILE A 187 12.22 2.26 1.63
N GLY A 188 11.09 1.60 1.38
CA GLY A 188 9.76 2.14 1.62
C GLY A 188 9.50 2.44 3.10
N GLU A 189 10.01 1.61 4.02
CA GLU A 189 9.93 1.91 5.45
C GLU A 189 10.68 3.21 5.80
N GLN A 190 11.88 3.39 5.25
CA GLN A 190 12.69 4.59 5.52
C GLN A 190 12.03 5.85 4.97
N ILE A 191 11.52 5.79 3.74
CA ILE A 191 10.75 6.89 3.14
C ILE A 191 9.48 7.16 3.95
N ASN A 192 8.75 6.11 4.35
CA ASN A 192 7.53 6.28 5.15
C ASN A 192 7.81 6.97 6.48
N LYS A 193 8.87 6.56 7.21
CA LYS A 193 9.27 7.21 8.46
C LYS A 193 9.58 8.69 8.25
N PHE A 194 10.34 9.02 7.22
CA PHE A 194 10.67 10.40 6.87
C PHE A 194 9.43 11.23 6.55
N LEU A 195 8.59 10.75 5.63
CA LEU A 195 7.37 11.44 5.22
C LEU A 195 6.38 11.60 6.39
N PHE A 196 6.23 10.56 7.22
CA PHE A 196 5.35 10.60 8.37
C PHE A 196 5.82 11.63 9.41
N ASN A 197 7.12 11.75 9.65
CA ASN A 197 7.67 12.77 10.53
C ASN A 197 7.39 14.18 9.99
N LEU A 198 7.55 14.40 8.67
CA LEU A 198 7.23 15.68 8.03
C LEU A 198 5.76 16.08 8.23
N VAL A 199 4.81 15.20 7.91
CA VAL A 199 3.38 15.55 8.05
C VAL A 199 2.92 15.64 9.51
N SER A 200 3.67 15.02 10.44
CA SER A 200 3.35 15.08 11.86
C SER A 200 3.82 16.37 12.53
N SER A 201 4.81 17.06 11.96
CA SER A 201 5.36 18.29 12.53
C SER A 201 4.64 19.56 12.09
N VAL A 202 3.73 19.49 11.12
CA VAL A 202 2.99 20.64 10.59
C VAL A 202 1.48 20.44 10.66
N VAL A 203 0.69 21.51 10.58
CA VAL A 203 -0.78 21.42 10.48
C VAL A 203 -1.21 21.16 9.04
N ASP A 204 -0.62 21.93 8.12
CA ASP A 204 -0.98 21.92 6.70
C ASP A 204 -0.41 20.72 5.94
N PRO A 205 -0.97 20.38 4.77
CA PRO A 205 -0.37 19.42 3.86
C PRO A 205 1.06 19.79 3.48
N VAL A 206 1.89 18.78 3.28
CA VAL A 206 3.30 18.93 2.90
C VAL A 206 3.44 18.68 1.40
N VAL A 207 4.16 19.56 0.72
CA VAL A 207 4.55 19.38 -0.68
C VAL A 207 5.87 18.64 -0.74
N ILE A 208 5.90 17.52 -1.46
CA ILE A 208 7.11 16.72 -1.71
C ILE A 208 7.44 16.82 -3.19
N SER A 209 8.57 17.43 -3.50
CA SER A 209 9.10 17.52 -4.86
C SER A 209 10.61 17.47 -4.83
N ASN A 210 11.18 16.58 -5.64
CA ASN A 210 12.60 16.40 -5.87
C ASN A 210 13.45 16.37 -4.58
N ASN A 211 12.91 15.76 -3.51
CA ASN A 211 13.47 15.84 -2.17
C ASN A 211 14.78 15.04 -2.03
N GLU A 212 15.83 15.67 -1.49
CA GLU A 212 17.18 15.08 -1.40
C GLU A 212 17.24 13.81 -0.54
N GLN A 213 16.49 13.74 0.56
CA GLN A 213 16.48 12.55 1.40
C GLN A 213 15.83 11.36 0.68
N ILE A 214 14.74 11.60 -0.04
CA ILE A 214 14.07 10.58 -0.86
C ILE A 214 14.97 10.14 -2.01
N LYS A 215 15.59 11.08 -2.72
CA LYS A 215 16.57 10.76 -3.78
C LYS A 215 17.70 9.90 -3.26
N LYS A 216 18.30 10.26 -2.13
CA LYS A 216 19.40 9.49 -1.53
C LYS A 216 19.02 8.02 -1.28
N LEU A 217 17.76 7.78 -0.90
CA LEU A 217 17.22 6.44 -0.67
C LEU A 217 16.90 5.69 -1.97
N LEU A 218 16.48 6.38 -3.03
CA LEU A 218 16.07 5.78 -4.31
C LEU A 218 17.20 5.68 -5.35
N LEU A 219 18.20 6.57 -5.33
CA LEU A 219 19.29 6.61 -6.32
C LEU A 219 20.06 5.28 -6.44
N PRO A 220 20.40 4.57 -5.35
CA PRO A 220 21.13 3.30 -5.45
C PRO A 220 20.37 2.21 -6.20
N VAL A 221 19.05 2.32 -6.31
CA VAL A 221 18.21 1.34 -7.02
C VAL A 221 17.76 1.83 -8.40
N ILE A 222 17.70 3.14 -8.63
CA ILE A 222 17.33 3.73 -9.91
C ILE A 222 18.51 3.78 -10.89
N LYS A 223 19.74 3.99 -10.40
CA LYS A 223 20.96 4.07 -11.22
C LYS A 223 21.74 2.74 -11.28
N LYS A 224 21.05 1.60 -11.35
CA LYS A 224 21.70 0.32 -11.67
C LYS A 224 22.08 0.33 -13.16
N ASP A 225 23.19 1.00 -13.45
CA ASP A 225 23.95 0.86 -14.70
C ASP A 225 25.19 -0.02 -14.44
#